data_AF-A0A935FFT8-F1
#
_entry.id   AF-A0A935FFT8-F1
#
_cell.length_a   1.000
_cell.length_b   1.000
_cell.length_c   1.000
_cell.angle_alpha   90.00
_cell.angle_beta   90.00
_cell.angle_gamma   90.00
#
_symmetry.space_group_name_H-M   'P 1'
#
loop_
_entity.id
_entity.type
_entity.pdbx_description
1 polymer ?
#
loop_
_entity_poly.entity_id
_entity_poly.type
_entity_poly.pdbx_seq_one_letter_code
_entity_poly.pdbx_strand_id
1 'polypeptide(L)'
;MALVPGGGRPRGQRALLISFEQRPRVWRFRADGRFVRDEPLPAPWADVASYRSPNEALEAVAWHRRWGLIFGSEQPLRDQAPGTLPLGSAGGAAWQLAANPKVAQSGLVDLVALRDGTLLLLERAYVASSGRTVISLSRLTLRRGRDGVPPLPAAVERLVVFDSAAGWALDNFEGLTALPGQRVLLVSDDNESAAQRTLLLCLRLLPRGAARRR
;
A
#
# COMPACT_ATOMS: atom_id res chain seq x y z
N MET A 1 2.89 7.23 1.59
CA MET A 1 2.42 8.41 2.39
C MET A 1 0.89 8.43 2.44
N ALA A 2 0.25 8.87 3.53
CA ALA A 2 -1.22 8.97 3.62
C ALA A 2 -1.74 10.34 4.07
N LEU A 3 -2.97 10.67 3.67
CA LEU A 3 -3.72 11.83 4.15
C LEU A 3 -4.73 11.45 5.22
N VAL A 4 -4.73 12.17 6.35
CA VAL A 4 -5.76 12.04 7.40
C VAL A 4 -6.78 13.17 7.26
N PRO A 5 -8.09 12.89 7.17
CA PRO A 5 -9.12 13.92 7.20
C PRO A 5 -9.08 14.68 8.52
N GLY A 6 -9.18 16.01 8.48
CA GLY A 6 -9.39 16.81 9.68
C GLY A 6 -10.79 16.54 10.23
N GLY A 7 -10.91 16.24 11.53
CA GLY A 7 -12.19 15.89 12.16
C GLY A 7 -13.23 17.01 12.04
N GLY A 8 -14.20 16.83 11.14
CA GLY A 8 -15.55 17.41 11.13
C GLY A 8 -15.76 18.93 11.16
N ARG A 9 -14.73 19.76 11.36
CA ARG A 9 -14.85 21.23 11.37
C ARG A 9 -14.45 21.83 10.01
N PRO A 10 -15.01 23.00 9.62
CA PRO A 10 -14.79 23.62 8.30
C PRO A 10 -13.32 23.94 7.95
N ARG A 11 -12.42 23.86 8.95
CA ARG A 11 -10.95 23.99 8.84
C ARG A 11 -10.22 22.87 9.59
N GLY A 12 -10.75 21.66 9.61
CA GLY A 12 -10.02 20.52 10.16
C GLY A 12 -8.69 20.37 9.43
N GLN A 13 -7.58 20.71 10.08
CA GLN A 13 -6.25 20.64 9.48
C GLN A 13 -6.01 19.21 9.00
N ARG A 14 -5.85 19.04 7.68
CA ARG A 14 -5.39 17.78 7.11
C ARG A 14 -4.00 17.48 7.67
N ALA A 15 -3.74 16.22 7.96
CA ALA A 15 -2.42 15.77 8.39
C ALA A 15 -1.85 14.79 7.36
N LEU A 16 -0.53 14.79 7.23
CA LEU A 16 0.21 13.81 6.46
C LEU A 16 0.72 12.73 7.42
N LEU A 17 0.67 11.48 6.98
CA LEU A 17 1.34 10.35 7.62
C LEU A 17 2.42 9.84 6.69
N ILE A 18 3.64 9.76 7.18
CA ILE A 18 4.80 9.32 6.39
C ILE A 18 5.43 8.13 7.12
N SER A 19 5.48 6.98 6.45
CA SER A 19 6.27 5.82 6.88
C SER A 19 7.74 6.02 6.52
N PHE A 20 8.61 5.39 7.30
CA PHE A 20 10.02 5.30 7.00
C PHE A 20 10.48 3.87 7.16
N GLU A 21 11.40 3.50 6.28
CA GLU A 21 11.80 2.12 6.08
C GLU A 21 12.90 1.70 7.08
N GLN A 22 14.13 2.22 6.93
CA GLN A 22 15.31 1.80 7.70
C GLN A 22 15.15 1.79 9.23
N ARG A 23 14.29 2.65 9.75
CA ARG A 23 13.84 2.61 11.15
C ARG A 23 12.31 2.68 11.12
N PRO A 24 11.62 1.53 11.24
CA PRO A 24 10.20 1.44 10.99
C PRO A 24 9.44 2.34 11.95
N ARG A 25 8.87 3.40 11.40
CA ARG A 25 8.11 4.40 12.14
C ARG A 25 7.14 5.11 11.22
N VAL A 26 6.09 5.67 11.80
CA VAL A 26 5.17 6.55 11.08
C VAL A 26 5.13 7.88 11.79
N TRP A 27 5.39 8.95 11.07
CA TRP A 27 5.32 10.32 11.60
C TRP A 27 4.09 11.03 11.09
N ARG A 28 3.46 11.79 11.98
CA ARG A 28 2.40 12.73 11.64
C ARG A 28 3.00 14.11 11.41
N PHE A 29 2.61 14.70 10.29
CA PHE A 29 2.88 16.09 9.95
C PHE A 29 1.58 16.86 9.75
N ARG A 30 1.63 18.17 9.95
CA ARG A 30 0.63 19.09 9.43
C ARG A 30 0.75 19.13 7.90
N ALA A 31 -0.31 19.55 7.21
CA ALA A 31 -0.28 19.71 5.76
C ALA A 31 0.77 20.72 5.26
N ASP A 32 1.29 21.60 6.13
CA ASP A 32 2.39 22.53 5.83
C ASP A 32 3.79 21.91 6.03
N GLY A 33 3.87 20.59 6.29
CA GLY A 33 5.13 19.87 6.45
C GLY A 33 5.74 19.96 7.86
N ARG A 34 5.10 20.66 8.81
CA ARG A 34 5.59 20.69 10.20
C ARG A 34 5.32 19.37 10.92
N PHE A 35 6.35 18.79 11.52
CA PHE A 35 6.23 17.60 12.36
C PHE A 35 5.27 17.83 13.53
N VAL A 36 4.49 16.81 13.88
CA VAL A 36 3.54 16.83 14.99
C VAL A 36 3.93 15.82 16.06
N ARG A 37 4.03 14.53 15.69
CA ARG A 37 4.36 13.44 16.60
C ARG A 37 4.68 12.14 15.86
N ASP A 38 5.26 11.19 16.59
CA ASP A 38 5.26 9.77 16.25
C ASP A 38 3.85 9.18 16.37
N GLU A 39 3.49 8.31 15.42
CA GLU A 39 2.36 7.41 15.57
C GLU A 39 2.87 6.05 16.10
N PRO A 40 2.27 5.52 17.18
CA PRO A 40 2.74 4.28 17.78
C PRO A 40 2.52 3.09 16.84
N LEU A 41 3.56 2.27 16.70
CA LEU A 41 3.50 0.98 16.03
C LEU A 41 3.51 -0.13 17.08
N PRO A 42 2.55 -1.07 17.07
CA PRO A 42 2.61 -2.24 17.94
C PRO A 42 3.74 -3.19 17.51
N ALA A 43 4.24 -4.01 18.43
CA ALA A 43 5.09 -5.15 18.04
C ALA A 43 4.32 -6.09 17.09
N PRO A 44 4.99 -6.74 16.12
CA PRO A 44 6.42 -6.65 15.82
C PRO A 44 6.83 -5.43 14.96
N TRP A 45 5.88 -4.60 14.53
CA TRP A 45 6.08 -3.56 13.52
C TRP A 45 7.04 -2.42 13.93
N ALA A 46 7.19 -2.16 15.23
CA ALA A 46 8.15 -1.18 15.74
C ALA A 46 9.61 -1.68 15.73
N ASP A 47 9.83 -2.98 15.58
CA ASP A 47 11.15 -3.59 15.70
C ASP A 47 11.74 -3.91 14.32
N VAL A 48 12.81 -3.21 13.94
CA VAL A 48 13.52 -3.42 12.67
C VAL A 48 14.03 -4.86 12.52
N ALA A 49 14.33 -5.57 13.62
CA ALA A 49 14.79 -6.95 13.57
C ALA A 49 13.72 -7.93 13.06
N SER A 50 12.44 -7.54 13.15
CA SER A 50 11.31 -8.34 12.65
C SER A 50 11.20 -8.35 11.11
N TYR A 51 11.86 -7.40 10.43
CA TYR A 51 11.86 -7.28 8.98
C TYR A 51 13.02 -8.05 8.34
N ARG A 52 12.86 -8.46 7.08
CA ARG A 52 13.88 -9.22 6.33
C ARG A 52 15.16 -8.43 6.09
N SER A 53 15.02 -7.15 5.79
CA SER A 53 16.10 -6.17 5.83
C SER A 53 15.58 -4.80 6.28
N PRO A 54 16.46 -3.88 6.72
CA PRO A 54 16.06 -2.50 7.01
C PRO A 54 15.51 -1.75 5.78
N ASN A 55 15.95 -2.12 4.58
CA ASN A 55 15.47 -1.58 3.30
C ASN A 55 14.35 -2.47 2.71
N GLU A 56 13.59 -3.17 3.55
CA GLU A 56 12.35 -3.84 3.16
C GLU A 56 11.30 -3.66 4.27
N ALA A 57 11.40 -2.57 5.02
CA ALA A 57 10.59 -2.31 6.20
C ALA A 57 9.27 -1.62 5.83
N LEU A 58 8.82 -0.62 6.58
CA LEU A 58 7.52 0.00 6.28
C LEU A 58 7.56 0.78 4.97
N GLU A 59 6.66 0.40 4.07
CA GLU A 59 6.60 0.92 2.70
C GLU A 59 5.27 1.59 2.42
N ALA A 60 4.20 1.03 2.97
CA ALA A 60 2.87 1.55 2.74
C ALA A 60 2.19 2.00 4.02
N VAL A 61 1.44 3.10 3.94
CA VAL A 61 0.59 3.63 5.02
C VAL A 61 -0.73 4.14 4.47
N ALA A 62 -1.81 3.95 5.22
CA ALA A 62 -3.13 4.50 4.91
C ALA A 62 -3.89 4.89 6.18
N TRP A 63 -4.78 5.86 6.09
CA TRP A 63 -5.74 6.15 7.16
C TRP A 63 -7.11 5.57 6.85
N HIS A 64 -7.52 4.56 7.61
CA HIS A 64 -8.79 3.88 7.45
C HIS A 64 -9.81 4.33 8.52
N ARG A 65 -11.03 4.69 8.12
CA ARG A 65 -12.06 5.23 9.04
C ARG A 65 -12.38 4.33 10.24
N ARG A 66 -12.35 3.01 10.04
CA ARG A 66 -12.65 2.01 11.07
C ARG A 66 -11.43 1.51 11.83
N TRP A 67 -10.28 1.46 11.17
CA TRP A 67 -9.09 0.74 11.66
C TRP A 67 -7.96 1.71 12.05
N GLY A 68 -8.15 3.01 11.86
CA GLY A 68 -7.14 4.02 12.13
C GLY A 68 -6.00 3.95 11.12
N LEU A 69 -4.78 4.16 11.61
CA LEU A 69 -3.57 3.95 10.83
C LEU A 69 -3.44 2.47 10.46
N ILE A 70 -3.34 2.22 9.16
CA ILE A 70 -2.92 0.95 8.55
C ILE A 70 -1.51 1.16 7.98
N PHE A 71 -0.67 0.15 8.12
CA PHE A 71 0.69 0.12 7.56
C PHE A 71 1.01 -1.27 7.02
N GLY A 72 2.01 -1.36 6.15
CA GLY A 72 2.53 -2.62 5.63
C GLY A 72 3.98 -2.49 5.17
N SER A 73 4.66 -3.62 5.03
CA SER A 73 6.02 -3.71 4.48
C SER A 73 6.04 -4.29 3.09
N GLU A 74 7.09 -3.97 2.32
CA GLU A 74 7.25 -4.50 0.96
C GLU A 74 7.32 -6.03 0.97
N GLN A 75 8.09 -6.61 1.90
CA GLN A 75 8.24 -8.05 2.05
C GLN A 75 7.58 -8.58 3.32
N PRO A 76 7.23 -9.89 3.37
CA PRO A 76 6.81 -10.55 4.60
C PRO A 76 7.83 -10.36 5.72
N LEU A 77 7.35 -10.21 6.96
CA LEU A 77 8.20 -10.26 8.15
C LEU A 77 8.94 -11.60 8.23
N ARG A 78 10.00 -11.68 9.04
CA ARG A 78 10.87 -12.88 9.11
C ARG A 78 10.11 -14.17 9.48
N ASP A 79 9.11 -14.05 10.34
CA ASP A 79 8.28 -15.16 10.82
C ASP A 79 7.09 -15.47 9.90
N GLN A 80 6.93 -14.73 8.81
CA GLN A 80 5.82 -14.86 7.86
C GLN A 80 6.22 -15.60 6.59
N ALA A 81 5.23 -16.28 6.01
CA ALA A 81 5.41 -17.06 4.80
C ALA A 81 5.79 -16.15 3.60
N PRO A 82 6.72 -16.60 2.73
CA PRO A 82 6.95 -15.95 1.44
C PRO A 82 5.67 -15.82 0.61
N GLY A 83 5.64 -14.83 -0.30
CA GLY A 83 4.48 -14.62 -1.17
C GLY A 83 3.26 -14.05 -0.45
N THR A 84 3.45 -13.46 0.73
CA THR A 84 2.41 -12.73 1.45
C THR A 84 2.68 -11.23 1.46
N LEU A 85 1.63 -10.42 1.59
CA LEU A 85 1.71 -8.98 1.83
C LEU A 85 1.23 -8.73 3.25
N PRO A 86 2.11 -8.32 4.17
CA PRO A 86 1.73 -8.10 5.55
C PRO A 86 1.15 -6.71 5.74
N LEU A 87 0.00 -6.65 6.41
CA LEU A 87 -0.62 -5.41 6.86
C LEU A 87 -0.83 -5.44 8.37
N GLY A 88 -0.65 -4.30 9.02
CA GLY A 88 -0.98 -4.09 10.42
C GLY A 88 -1.79 -2.82 10.62
N SER A 89 -2.25 -2.63 11.85
CA SER A 89 -2.95 -1.41 12.27
C SER A 89 -2.46 -0.95 13.64
N ALA A 90 -2.57 0.35 13.91
CA ALA A 90 -2.27 0.90 15.23
C ALA A 90 -3.13 0.30 16.35
N GLY A 91 -4.31 -0.25 16.00
CA GLY A 91 -5.19 -0.96 16.94
C GLY A 91 -4.81 -2.43 17.19
N GLY A 92 -3.66 -2.91 16.68
CA GLY A 92 -3.16 -4.27 16.90
C GLY A 92 -3.72 -5.34 15.96
N ALA A 93 -4.66 -5.02 15.08
CA ALA A 93 -5.10 -5.96 14.05
C ALA A 93 -4.01 -6.13 12.98
N ALA A 94 -3.83 -7.37 12.51
CA ALA A 94 -2.86 -7.74 11.50
C ALA A 94 -3.48 -8.69 10.45
N TRP A 95 -3.00 -8.61 9.22
CA TRP A 95 -3.45 -9.43 8.10
C TRP A 95 -2.23 -9.88 7.29
N GLN A 96 -2.26 -11.12 6.81
CA GLN A 96 -1.34 -11.61 5.80
C GLN A 96 -2.16 -11.92 4.56
N LEU A 97 -1.91 -11.17 3.49
CA LEU A 97 -2.65 -11.27 2.24
C LEU A 97 -1.83 -12.07 1.22
N ALA A 98 -2.48 -12.74 0.27
CA ALA A 98 -1.74 -13.34 -0.83
C ALA A 98 -1.22 -12.26 -1.77
N ALA A 99 0.09 -12.24 -2.00
CA ALA A 99 0.71 -11.44 -3.05
C ALA A 99 0.30 -11.94 -4.45
N ASN A 100 0.66 -11.24 -5.52
CA ASN A 100 0.42 -11.72 -6.88
C ASN A 100 1.16 -13.04 -7.13
N PRO A 101 0.43 -14.18 -7.31
CA PRO A 101 1.07 -15.49 -7.46
C PRO A 101 1.69 -15.69 -8.84
N LYS A 102 1.46 -14.78 -9.80
CA LYS A 102 1.95 -14.89 -11.18
C LYS A 102 3.39 -14.40 -11.35
N VAL A 103 3.97 -13.77 -10.34
CA VAL A 103 5.33 -13.24 -10.38
C VAL A 103 5.97 -13.43 -9.00
N ALA A 104 7.24 -13.85 -8.99
CA ALA A 104 7.99 -13.95 -7.75
C ALA A 104 8.26 -12.56 -7.16
N GLN A 105 8.40 -12.48 -5.84
CA GLN A 105 8.80 -11.25 -5.13
C GLN A 105 7.91 -10.03 -5.41
N SER A 106 6.59 -10.25 -5.59
CA SER A 106 5.61 -9.16 -5.61
C SER A 106 5.48 -8.57 -4.20
N GLY A 107 6.01 -7.36 -4.03
CA GLY A 107 6.02 -6.64 -2.75
C GLY A 107 5.01 -5.48 -2.71
N LEU A 108 4.58 -5.11 -1.51
CA LEU A 108 3.66 -4.00 -1.29
C LEU A 108 4.42 -2.67 -1.30
N VAL A 109 4.06 -1.77 -2.22
CA VAL A 109 4.75 -0.48 -2.34
C VAL A 109 3.87 0.72 -1.97
N ASP A 110 2.54 0.60 -2.03
CA ASP A 110 1.66 1.66 -1.49
C ASP A 110 0.25 1.18 -1.13
N LEU A 111 -0.44 1.99 -0.33
CA LEU A 111 -1.80 1.77 0.14
C LEU A 111 -2.62 3.06 0.09
N VAL A 112 -3.87 2.97 -0.36
CA VAL A 112 -4.84 4.06 -0.17
C VAL A 112 -6.18 3.55 0.33
N ALA A 113 -6.72 4.22 1.35
CA ALA A 113 -8.08 3.97 1.82
C ALA A 113 -9.10 4.76 1.02
N LEU A 114 -10.09 4.06 0.49
CA LEU A 114 -11.22 4.65 -0.23
C LEU A 114 -12.34 5.05 0.74
N ARG A 115 -13.22 5.94 0.27
CA ARG A 115 -14.35 6.47 1.06
C ARG A 115 -15.35 5.41 1.49
N ASP A 116 -15.47 4.34 0.71
CA ASP A 116 -16.34 3.19 0.97
C ASP A 116 -15.77 2.21 2.01
N GLY A 117 -14.57 2.47 2.55
CA GLY A 117 -13.91 1.61 3.52
C GLY A 117 -13.20 0.41 2.90
N THR A 118 -13.00 0.40 1.59
CA THR A 118 -12.04 -0.52 0.96
C THR A 118 -10.65 0.10 0.91
N LEU A 119 -9.63 -0.74 0.79
CA LEU A 119 -8.26 -0.34 0.51
C LEU A 119 -7.93 -0.67 -0.95
N LEU A 120 -7.11 0.15 -1.58
CA LEU A 120 -6.34 -0.24 -2.76
C LEU A 120 -4.90 -0.52 -2.35
N LEU A 121 -4.32 -1.56 -2.94
CA LEU A 121 -2.95 -2.00 -2.73
C LEU A 121 -2.22 -1.88 -4.06
N LEU A 122 -1.04 -1.27 -4.04
CA LEU A 122 -0.11 -1.30 -5.14
C LEU A 122 0.98 -2.32 -4.83
N GLU A 123 1.12 -3.31 -5.70
CA GLU A 123 2.22 -4.27 -5.63
C GLU A 123 3.19 -4.04 -6.80
N ARG A 124 4.48 -4.23 -6.55
CA ARG A 124 5.54 -4.20 -7.57
C ARG A 124 6.36 -5.48 -7.48
N ALA A 125 6.70 -6.03 -8.64
CA ALA A 125 7.74 -7.05 -8.77
C ALA A 125 8.72 -6.65 -9.87
N TYR A 126 10.02 -6.82 -9.62
CA TYR A 126 11.09 -6.62 -10.59
C TYR A 126 11.93 -7.90 -10.72
N VAL A 127 12.03 -8.43 -11.94
CA VAL A 127 12.81 -9.64 -12.24
C VAL A 127 14.10 -9.24 -12.93
N ALA A 128 15.17 -9.08 -12.13
CA ALA A 128 16.46 -8.55 -12.58
C ALA A 128 17.05 -9.26 -13.81
N SER A 129 16.90 -10.58 -13.93
CA SER A 129 17.44 -11.36 -15.06
C SER A 129 16.83 -11.03 -16.42
N SER A 130 15.64 -10.41 -16.44
CA SER A 130 14.91 -10.04 -17.66
C SER A 130 14.60 -8.56 -17.76
N GLY A 131 14.88 -7.78 -16.71
CA GLY A 131 14.39 -6.41 -16.58
C GLY A 131 12.86 -6.31 -16.52
N ARG A 132 12.15 -7.42 -16.28
CA ARG A 132 10.68 -7.46 -16.30
C ARG A 132 10.12 -6.84 -15.02
N THR A 133 9.36 -5.77 -15.20
CA THR A 133 8.56 -5.11 -14.16
C THR A 133 7.10 -5.54 -14.28
N VAL A 134 6.48 -5.87 -13.14
CA VAL A 134 5.05 -6.19 -13.02
C VAL A 134 4.44 -5.31 -11.93
N ILE A 135 3.38 -4.58 -12.27
CA ILE A 135 2.63 -3.73 -11.33
C ILE A 135 1.22 -4.29 -11.16
N SER A 136 0.81 -4.55 -9.93
CA SER A 136 -0.53 -5.08 -9.62
C SER A 136 -1.31 -4.08 -8.79
N LEU A 137 -2.52 -3.74 -9.24
CA LEU A 137 -3.47 -2.97 -8.44
C LEU A 137 -4.56 -3.91 -7.94
N SER A 138 -4.71 -3.97 -6.62
CA SER A 138 -5.65 -4.85 -5.95
C SER A 138 -6.59 -4.06 -5.03
N ARG A 139 -7.80 -4.57 -4.80
CA ARG A 139 -8.77 -4.04 -3.84
C ARG A 139 -8.93 -5.01 -2.68
N LEU A 140 -9.02 -4.46 -1.47
CA LEU A 140 -9.18 -5.21 -0.24
C LEU A 140 -10.33 -4.65 0.59
N THR A 141 -11.12 -5.55 1.17
CA THR A 141 -12.11 -5.20 2.20
C THR A 141 -11.67 -5.80 3.53
N LEU A 142 -11.25 -4.95 4.47
CA LEU A 142 -10.90 -5.39 5.82
C LEU A 142 -12.17 -5.71 6.61
N ARG A 143 -12.31 -6.95 7.05
CA ARG A 143 -13.43 -7.41 7.91
C ARG A 143 -12.92 -7.64 9.35
N ARG A 144 -13.78 -7.43 10.34
CA ARG A 144 -13.58 -8.02 11.68
C ARG A 144 -13.96 -9.50 11.57
N GLY A 145 -13.16 -10.40 12.11
CA GLY A 145 -13.61 -11.77 12.30
C GLY A 145 -14.35 -11.89 13.62
N ARG A 146 -14.72 -13.12 13.98
CA ARG A 146 -15.28 -13.40 15.30
C ARG A 146 -14.20 -13.19 16.36
N ASP A 147 -14.61 -12.69 17.52
CA ASP A 147 -13.76 -12.53 18.71
C ASP A 147 -12.56 -11.58 18.55
N GLY A 148 -12.66 -10.61 17.62
CA GLY A 148 -11.59 -9.63 17.37
C GLY A 148 -10.43 -10.15 16.54
N VAL A 149 -10.41 -11.45 16.22
CA VAL A 149 -9.43 -12.06 15.32
C VAL A 149 -9.78 -11.67 13.88
N PRO A 150 -8.86 -11.11 13.08
CA PRO A 150 -9.09 -10.84 11.67
C PRO A 150 -9.44 -12.13 10.90
N PRO A 151 -10.46 -12.14 10.03
CA PRO A 151 -10.81 -13.34 9.28
C PRO A 151 -9.71 -13.57 8.24
N LEU A 152 -8.96 -14.65 8.41
CA LEU A 152 -7.87 -15.02 7.51
C LEU A 152 -8.37 -15.97 6.40
N PRO A 153 -7.96 -15.75 5.14
CA PRO A 153 -7.37 -14.52 4.60
C PRO A 153 -8.46 -13.52 4.17
N ALA A 154 -8.20 -12.23 4.34
CA ALA A 154 -9.04 -11.21 3.73
C ALA A 154 -8.94 -11.33 2.19
N ALA A 155 -10.08 -11.43 1.50
CA ALA A 155 -10.10 -11.63 0.05
C ALA A 155 -9.53 -10.40 -0.68
N VAL A 156 -8.41 -10.62 -1.38
CA VAL A 156 -7.80 -9.64 -2.28
C VAL A 156 -8.43 -9.80 -3.67
N GLU A 157 -9.08 -8.76 -4.16
CA GLU A 157 -9.62 -8.68 -5.52
C GLU A 157 -8.59 -8.00 -6.41
N ARG A 158 -7.86 -8.75 -7.23
CA ARG A 158 -6.92 -8.18 -8.19
C ARG A 158 -7.69 -7.49 -9.33
N LEU A 159 -7.51 -6.17 -9.46
CA LEU A 159 -8.24 -5.36 -10.41
C LEU A 159 -7.57 -5.34 -11.78
N VAL A 160 -6.25 -5.19 -11.79
CA VAL A 160 -5.43 -5.15 -13.01
C VAL A 160 -3.98 -5.54 -12.69
N VAL A 161 -3.33 -6.15 -13.67
CA VAL A 161 -1.89 -6.41 -13.69
C VAL A 161 -1.32 -5.81 -14.95
N PHE A 162 -0.37 -4.90 -14.80
CA PHE A 162 0.44 -4.39 -15.89
C PHE A 162 1.75 -5.16 -15.91
N ASP A 163 2.16 -5.61 -17.09
CA ASP A 163 3.34 -6.43 -17.26
C ASP A 163 4.16 -5.90 -18.43
N SER A 164 5.40 -5.53 -18.17
CA SER A 164 6.33 -5.03 -19.19
C SER A 164 6.60 -6.08 -20.28
N ALA A 165 6.57 -7.38 -19.94
CA ALA A 165 6.67 -8.46 -20.92
C ALA A 165 5.45 -8.54 -21.86
N ALA A 166 4.33 -7.92 -21.47
CA ALA A 166 3.13 -7.77 -22.30
C ALA A 166 3.10 -6.42 -23.05
N GLY A 167 4.22 -5.70 -23.12
CA GLY A 167 4.36 -4.46 -23.88
C GLY A 167 3.92 -3.19 -23.14
N TRP A 168 3.62 -3.28 -21.84
CA TRP A 168 3.36 -2.08 -21.04
C TRP A 168 4.65 -1.30 -20.78
N ALA A 169 4.66 -0.02 -21.08
CA ALA A 169 5.72 0.89 -20.65
C ALA A 169 5.56 1.13 -19.14
N LEU A 170 6.38 0.44 -18.34
CA LEU A 170 6.36 0.47 -16.89
C LEU A 170 7.73 0.86 -16.35
N ASP A 171 7.72 1.44 -15.15
CA ASP A 171 8.91 1.79 -14.39
C ASP A 171 8.65 1.57 -12.90
N ASN A 172 9.47 2.14 -12.03
CA ASN A 172 9.46 1.95 -10.58
C ASN A 172 8.22 2.57 -9.86
N PHE A 173 7.01 2.09 -10.18
CA PHE A 173 5.77 2.55 -9.55
C PHE A 173 5.75 2.26 -8.06
N GLU A 174 5.77 3.33 -7.26
CA GLU A 174 5.81 3.30 -5.79
C GLU A 174 4.74 4.19 -5.14
N GLY A 175 4.02 5.00 -5.91
CA GLY A 175 3.00 5.89 -5.38
C GLY A 175 1.61 5.64 -5.95
N LEU A 176 0.60 5.74 -5.08
CA LEU A 176 -0.81 5.52 -5.37
C LEU A 176 -1.67 6.58 -4.67
N THR A 177 -2.59 7.20 -5.40
CA THR A 177 -3.62 8.05 -4.77
C THR A 177 -4.98 7.94 -5.45
N ALA A 178 -6.03 8.11 -4.65
CA ALA A 178 -7.40 8.13 -5.14
C ALA A 178 -7.82 9.56 -5.50
N LEU A 179 -8.31 9.73 -6.72
CA LEU A 179 -8.81 10.99 -7.26
C LEU A 179 -10.35 11.00 -7.34
N PRO A 180 -10.99 12.19 -7.40
CA PRO A 180 -12.43 12.29 -7.65
C PRO A 180 -12.86 11.57 -8.94
N GLY A 181 -14.09 11.05 -8.94
CA GLY A 181 -14.67 10.37 -10.10
C GLY A 181 -14.19 8.93 -10.28
N GLN A 182 -13.92 8.21 -9.17
CA GLN A 182 -13.43 6.82 -9.18
C GLN A 182 -12.11 6.66 -9.94
N ARG A 183 -11.28 7.70 -9.92
CA ARG A 183 -9.98 7.68 -10.57
C ARG A 183 -8.88 7.34 -9.58
N VAL A 184 -7.81 6.76 -10.09
CA VAL A 184 -6.63 6.38 -9.34
C VAL A 184 -5.43 6.86 -10.13
N LEU A 185 -4.51 7.55 -9.46
CA LEU A 185 -3.25 7.95 -10.05
C LEU A 185 -2.13 7.11 -9.44
N LEU A 186 -1.32 6.56 -10.32
CA LEU A 186 -0.10 5.84 -10.00
C LEU A 186 1.08 6.71 -10.44
N VAL A 187 2.16 6.71 -9.67
CA VAL A 187 3.41 7.42 -10.01
C VAL A 187 4.61 6.49 -9.83
N SER A 188 5.55 6.53 -10.78
CA SER A 188 6.86 5.91 -10.63
C SER A 188 7.91 6.88 -10.15
N ASP A 189 8.76 6.38 -9.26
CA ASP A 189 10.02 7.02 -8.93
C ASP A 189 11.02 6.75 -10.07
N ASP A 190 11.94 7.68 -10.30
CA ASP A 190 13.09 7.47 -11.19
C ASP A 190 14.36 7.09 -10.41
N ASN A 191 14.29 7.01 -9.07
CA ASN A 191 15.41 6.72 -8.17
C ASN A 191 16.66 7.58 -8.47
N GLU A 192 16.46 8.81 -8.96
CA GLU A 192 17.52 9.71 -9.44
C GLU A 192 18.40 9.07 -10.56
N SER A 193 17.85 8.13 -11.32
CA SER A 193 18.53 7.35 -12.35
C SER A 193 18.15 7.81 -13.75
N ALA A 194 19.14 8.07 -14.61
CA ALA A 194 18.92 8.38 -16.02
C ALA A 194 18.30 7.21 -16.82
N ALA A 195 18.32 6.00 -16.27
CA ALA A 195 17.73 4.81 -16.90
C ALA A 195 16.23 4.63 -16.57
N GLN A 196 15.74 5.30 -15.54
CA GLN A 196 14.34 5.26 -15.10
C GLN A 196 13.63 6.57 -15.46
N ARG A 197 12.30 6.55 -15.42
CA ARG A 197 11.44 7.66 -15.79
C ARG A 197 10.35 7.85 -14.75
N THR A 198 10.04 9.11 -14.44
CA THR A 198 8.79 9.46 -13.76
C THR A 198 7.62 9.30 -14.73
N LEU A 199 6.81 8.27 -14.51
CA LEU A 199 5.59 7.98 -15.25
C LEU A 199 4.37 8.28 -14.39
N LEU A 200 3.31 8.77 -15.02
CA LEU A 200 2.00 8.97 -14.39
C LEU A 200 0.96 8.13 -15.13
N LEU A 201 0.34 7.19 -14.41
CA LEU A 201 -0.73 6.35 -14.95
C LEU A 201 -2.04 6.63 -14.22
N CYS A 202 -3.01 7.23 -14.92
CA CYS A 202 -4.34 7.51 -14.37
C CYS A 202 -5.35 6.46 -14.86
N LEU A 203 -5.92 5.71 -13.92
CA LEU A 203 -6.91 4.68 -14.15
C LEU A 203 -8.28 5.12 -13.67
N ARG A 204 -9.34 4.59 -14.29
CA ARG A 204 -10.71 4.69 -13.79
C ARG A 204 -11.15 3.34 -13.27
N LEU A 205 -11.52 3.29 -11.99
CA LEU A 205 -12.13 2.12 -11.39
C LEU A 205 -13.56 2.00 -11.88
N LEU A 206 -13.90 0.84 -12.43
CA LEU A 206 -15.27 0.54 -12.80
C LEU A 206 -16.03 -0.01 -11.58
N PRO A 207 -17.36 0.20 -11.51
CA PRO A 207 -18.20 -0.48 -10.54
C PRO A 207 -18.04 -2.00 -10.63
N ARG A 208 -18.12 -2.69 -9.49
CA ARG A 208 -18.12 -4.16 -9.46
C ARG A 208 -19.23 -4.69 -10.37
N GLY A 209 -18.88 -5.64 -11.25
CA GLY A 209 -19.81 -6.27 -12.20
C GLY A 209 -19.96 -5.56 -13.56
N ALA A 210 -19.41 -4.36 -13.76
CA ALA A 210 -19.49 -3.65 -15.03
C ALA A 210 -18.66 -4.30 -16.17
N ALA A 211 -17.67 -5.12 -15.83
CA ALA A 211 -16.76 -5.77 -16.79
C ALA A 211 -17.34 -7.01 -17.51
N ARG A 212 -18.56 -7.47 -17.17
CA ARG A 212 -19.19 -8.67 -17.76
C ARG A 212 -19.92 -8.44 -19.10
N ARG A 213 -19.72 -7.29 -19.74
CA ARG A 213 -20.33 -6.99 -21.04
C ARG A 213 -19.27 -6.57 -22.04
N ARG A 214 -18.52 -7.54 -22.57
CA ARG A 214 -17.90 -7.50 -23.90
C ARG A 214 -17.86 -8.91 -24.44
#